data_AF-A0A7R9PHE3-F1
#
_entry.id   AF-A0A7R9PHE3-F1
#
_cell.length_a   1.000
_cell.length_b   1.000
_cell.length_c   1.000
_cell.angle_alpha   90.00
_cell.angle_beta   90.00
_cell.angle_gamma   90.00
#
_symmetry.space_group_name_H-M   'P 1'
#
loop_
_entity.id
_entity.type
_entity.pdbx_description
1 polymer ?
#
loop_
_entity_poly.entity_id
_entity_poly.type
_entity_poly.pdbx_seq_one_letter_code
_entity_poly.pdbx_strand_id
1 'polypeptide(L)'
;MNVIRVNVFTKRLALIVVLWLFVIGATSLWFYGRSYNEEKDEPSTLAKKLKEYERENTELKTFLDDISNKILESGFHVPNIAKQLIKEEKPKVKEKPEELPLKPIESINNTKISPPHEYESMRRRIFNNVKSLWYLVGSRVNLLRKELSSMLPKLAARIDSTLKLAEEHERYLKNELSVMGEVDGFSAWRENEAIKLSDLIQRRLKFLQNPPRCDKAKKLVCSLNKKCGYGCQIHHLAYCMIIAYGTEHTLILDSKEWIYHKGGWEEVFQPLSNNCTDKGAANFTLWPGIDGKDQNLLLPFVDYLKSPPPYLPLAVPEDLVPRLLKFHGFPFIWWIGQILKYLLQPQETTQKLIQEAANKLGFRKPIVGQVI
;
A
#
# COMPACT_ATOMS: atom_id res chain seq x y z
N MET A 1 77.23 -1.25 -41.19
CA MET A 1 75.75 -1.15 -41.35
C MET A 1 75.12 -1.10 -39.97
N ASN A 2 74.18 -0.17 -39.79
CA ASN A 2 73.85 0.48 -38.52
C ASN A 2 73.22 -0.46 -37.46
N VAL A 3 73.92 -0.59 -36.33
CA VAL A 3 73.40 -1.16 -35.08
C VAL A 3 72.46 -0.12 -34.46
N ILE A 4 71.15 -0.34 -34.56
CA ILE A 4 70.14 0.54 -33.97
C ILE A 4 70.26 0.48 -32.45
N ARG A 5 70.91 1.49 -31.84
CA ARG A 5 70.90 1.73 -30.40
C ARG A 5 69.46 2.09 -30.00
N VAL A 6 68.69 1.08 -29.60
CA VAL A 6 67.38 1.28 -28.99
C VAL A 6 67.57 2.08 -27.69
N ASN A 7 67.09 3.31 -27.71
CA ASN A 7 67.22 4.29 -26.65
C ASN A 7 66.68 3.72 -25.32
N VAL A 8 67.36 3.97 -24.20
CA VAL A 8 66.94 3.46 -22.88
C VAL A 8 65.49 3.87 -22.57
N PHE A 9 65.07 5.03 -23.08
CA PHE A 9 63.69 5.50 -23.04
C PHE A 9 62.70 4.57 -23.75
N THR A 10 63.02 4.11 -24.97
CA THR A 10 62.16 3.16 -25.71
C THR A 10 62.06 1.81 -25.03
N LYS A 11 63.12 1.32 -24.38
CA LYS A 11 63.07 0.09 -23.58
C LYS A 11 62.19 0.25 -22.33
N ARG A 12 62.27 1.40 -21.64
CA ARG A 12 61.42 1.71 -20.48
C ARG A 12 59.96 1.89 -20.87
N LEU A 13 59.69 2.56 -22.00
CA LEU A 13 58.33 2.73 -22.52
C LEU A 13 57.70 1.38 -22.90
N ALA A 14 58.44 0.51 -23.58
CA ALA A 14 57.97 -0.85 -23.89
C ALA A 14 57.66 -1.65 -22.62
N LEU A 15 58.50 -1.54 -21.59
CA LEU A 15 58.25 -2.19 -20.29
C LEU A 15 56.97 -1.67 -19.62
N ILE A 16 56.74 -0.35 -19.64
CA ILE A 16 55.53 0.26 -19.09
C ILE A 16 54.29 -0.21 -19.86
N VAL A 17 54.34 -0.26 -21.19
CA VAL A 17 53.22 -0.73 -22.02
C VAL A 17 52.91 -2.21 -21.75
N VAL A 18 53.93 -3.05 -21.61
CA VAL A 18 53.75 -4.48 -21.26
C VAL A 18 53.13 -4.62 -19.86
N LEU A 19 53.60 -3.85 -18.88
CA LEU A 19 53.02 -3.81 -17.53
C LEU A 19 51.56 -3.33 -17.56
N TRP A 20 51.26 -2.33 -18.38
CA TRP A 20 49.91 -1.77 -18.50
C TRP A 20 48.95 -2.76 -19.16
N LEU A 21 49.39 -3.47 -20.21
CA LEU A 21 48.62 -4.56 -20.83
C LEU A 21 48.43 -5.75 -19.88
N PHE A 22 49.41 -6.05 -19.03
CA PHE A 22 49.28 -7.08 -18.00
C PHE A 22 48.26 -6.68 -16.93
N VAL A 23 48.27 -5.42 -16.48
CA VAL A 23 47.27 -4.89 -15.54
C VAL A 23 45.89 -4.93 -16.17
N ILE A 24 45.73 -4.55 -17.45
CA ILE A 24 44.44 -4.64 -18.16
C ILE A 24 44.00 -6.08 -18.31
N GLY A 25 44.90 -7.00 -18.66
CA GLY A 25 44.60 -8.42 -18.76
C GLY A 25 44.16 -9.01 -17.41
N ALA A 26 44.86 -8.66 -16.33
CA ALA A 26 44.53 -9.09 -14.99
C ALA A 26 43.22 -8.49 -14.48
N THR A 27 42.95 -7.21 -14.74
CA THR A 27 41.68 -6.58 -14.35
C THR A 27 40.52 -7.09 -15.20
N SER A 28 40.71 -7.31 -16.50
CA SER A 28 39.68 -7.93 -17.34
C SER A 28 39.42 -9.38 -16.98
N LEU A 29 40.43 -10.18 -16.62
CA LEU A 29 40.24 -11.53 -16.04
C LEU A 29 39.55 -11.51 -14.68
N TRP A 30 39.87 -10.52 -13.83
CA TRP A 30 39.22 -10.35 -12.53
C TRP A 30 37.76 -9.88 -12.66
N PHE A 31 37.47 -8.98 -13.59
CA PHE A 31 36.11 -8.54 -13.93
C PHE A 31 35.32 -9.60 -14.69
N TYR A 32 35.94 -10.39 -15.56
CA TYR A 32 35.30 -11.52 -16.25
C TYR A 32 35.02 -12.66 -15.27
N GLY A 33 35.95 -12.96 -14.35
CA GLY A 33 35.75 -13.92 -13.26
C GLY A 33 34.71 -13.48 -12.22
N ARG A 34 34.49 -12.16 -12.05
CA ARG A 34 33.43 -11.62 -11.18
C ARG A 34 32.08 -11.58 -11.90
N SER A 35 32.05 -11.14 -13.16
CA SER A 35 30.84 -11.10 -14.00
C SER A 35 30.30 -12.50 -14.34
N TYR A 36 31.16 -13.52 -14.42
CA TYR A 36 30.73 -14.90 -14.66
C TYR A 36 30.25 -15.61 -13.38
N ASN A 37 30.61 -15.10 -12.20
CA ASN A 37 30.19 -15.63 -10.90
C ASN A 37 28.99 -14.89 -10.28
N GLU A 38 28.62 -13.70 -10.77
CA GLU A 38 27.43 -12.96 -10.32
C GLU A 38 26.13 -13.34 -11.06
N GLU A 39 26.19 -14.18 -12.10
CA GLU A 39 25.01 -14.56 -12.92
C GLU A 39 24.66 -16.05 -12.84
N LYS A 40 24.95 -16.69 -11.71
CA LYS A 40 24.40 -18.01 -11.33
C LYS A 40 24.20 -18.07 -9.81
N ASP A 41 23.38 -17.19 -9.26
CA ASP A 41 22.74 -17.52 -7.99
C ASP A 41 21.77 -18.68 -8.25
N GLU A 42 22.23 -19.83 -7.78
CA GLU A 42 21.96 -21.16 -8.28
C GLU A 42 20.61 -21.70 -7.75
N PRO A 43 19.89 -22.56 -8.51
CA PRO A 43 18.72 -23.31 -8.02
C PRO A 43 18.97 -24.13 -6.75
N SER A 44 20.23 -24.23 -6.29
CA SER A 44 20.65 -24.91 -5.07
C SER A 44 20.22 -24.21 -3.78
N THR A 45 20.15 -22.87 -3.73
CA THR A 45 19.70 -22.13 -2.53
C THR A 45 18.19 -22.20 -2.36
N LEU A 46 17.43 -22.06 -3.46
CA LEU A 46 15.98 -22.26 -3.46
C LEU A 46 15.61 -23.71 -3.18
N ALA A 47 16.30 -24.69 -3.79
CA ALA A 47 16.06 -26.11 -3.50
C ALA A 47 16.46 -26.49 -2.07
N LYS A 48 17.50 -25.85 -1.50
CA LYS A 48 17.87 -26.03 -0.09
C LYS A 48 16.82 -25.48 0.85
N LYS A 49 16.29 -24.28 0.59
CA LYS A 49 15.15 -23.72 1.31
C LYS A 49 13.89 -24.57 1.14
N LEU A 50 13.61 -25.07 -0.06
CA LEU A 50 12.47 -25.94 -0.34
C LEU A 50 12.55 -27.24 0.48
N LYS A 51 13.73 -27.86 0.54
CA LYS A 51 13.98 -29.04 1.40
C LYS A 51 13.85 -28.73 2.88
N GLU A 52 14.26 -27.54 3.31
CA GLU A 52 14.09 -27.07 4.68
C GLU A 52 12.60 -26.91 5.04
N TYR A 53 11.82 -26.29 4.14
CA TYR A 53 10.36 -26.21 4.28
C TYR A 53 9.66 -27.58 4.22
N GLU A 54 10.11 -28.51 3.38
CA GLU A 54 9.59 -29.88 3.33
C GLU A 54 9.87 -30.64 4.63
N ARG A 55 11.05 -30.44 5.21
CA ARG A 55 11.41 -30.99 6.53
C ARG A 55 10.51 -30.40 7.62
N GLU A 56 10.37 -29.08 7.68
CA GLU A 56 9.50 -28.42 8.66
C GLU A 56 8.03 -28.86 8.53
N ASN A 57 7.52 -29.03 7.32
CA ASN A 57 6.17 -29.55 7.08
C ASN A 57 6.00 -31.01 7.56
N THR A 58 7.05 -31.82 7.44
CA THR A 58 7.03 -33.20 7.91
C THR A 58 7.05 -33.24 9.44
N GLU A 59 7.88 -32.41 10.08
CA GLU A 59 7.88 -32.25 11.53
C GLU A 59 6.52 -31.77 12.04
N LEU A 60 5.89 -30.80 11.37
CA LEU A 60 4.54 -30.33 11.70
C LEU A 60 3.50 -31.45 11.64
N LYS A 61 3.53 -32.29 10.59
CA LYS A 61 2.61 -33.44 10.46
C LYS A 61 2.79 -34.43 11.60
N THR A 62 4.03 -34.80 11.91
CA THR A 62 4.31 -35.72 13.01
C THR A 62 3.88 -35.15 14.36
N PHE A 63 3.97 -33.83 14.55
CA PHE A 63 3.49 -33.15 15.75
C PHE A 63 1.96 -33.16 15.84
N LEU A 64 1.25 -32.95 14.72
CA LEU A 64 -0.21 -33.06 14.68
C LEU A 64 -0.69 -34.49 14.96
N ASP A 65 0.04 -35.50 14.47
CA ASP A 65 -0.24 -36.91 14.75
C ASP A 65 0.01 -37.26 16.23
N ASP A 66 1.09 -36.73 16.84
CA ASP A 66 1.37 -36.85 18.29
C ASP A 66 0.24 -36.23 19.13
N ILE A 67 -0.24 -35.05 18.73
CA ILE A 67 -1.39 -34.40 19.40
C ILE A 67 -2.65 -35.24 19.25
N SER A 68 -2.96 -35.71 18.03
CA SER A 68 -4.14 -36.53 17.76
C SER A 68 -4.13 -37.80 18.61
N ASN A 69 -2.99 -38.49 18.68
CA ASN A 69 -2.83 -39.70 19.47
C ASN A 69 -2.94 -39.43 20.98
N LYS A 70 -2.33 -38.36 21.49
CA LYS A 70 -2.45 -37.97 22.92
C LYS A 70 -3.86 -37.57 23.32
N ILE A 71 -4.60 -36.94 22.41
CA ILE A 71 -6.03 -36.65 22.62
C ILE A 71 -6.82 -37.96 22.72
N LEU A 72 -6.58 -38.93 21.83
CA LEU A 72 -7.22 -40.25 21.85
C LEU A 72 -6.88 -41.06 23.12
N GLU A 73 -5.63 -41.02 23.58
CA GLU A 73 -5.17 -41.72 24.78
C GLU A 73 -5.73 -41.13 26.08
N SER A 74 -5.99 -39.82 26.13
CA SER A 74 -6.53 -39.13 27.32
C SER A 74 -7.98 -39.49 27.69
N GLY A 75 -8.62 -40.43 26.97
CA GLY A 75 -10.04 -40.76 27.13
C GLY A 75 -10.97 -39.67 26.60
N PHE A 76 -10.42 -38.61 25.98
CA PHE A 76 -11.18 -37.59 25.28
C PHE A 76 -11.67 -38.16 23.94
N HIS A 77 -12.82 -38.84 23.97
CA HIS A 77 -13.61 -39.00 22.76
C HIS A 77 -14.00 -37.60 22.30
N VAL A 78 -13.49 -37.16 21.15
CA VAL A 78 -14.01 -35.98 20.43
C VAL A 78 -15.52 -36.20 20.28
N PRO A 79 -16.38 -35.59 21.11
CA PRO A 79 -17.75 -36.05 21.23
C PRO A 79 -18.52 -35.43 20.08
N ASN A 80 -18.67 -36.14 18.96
CA ASN A 80 -19.52 -35.76 17.82
C ASN A 80 -19.33 -34.35 17.21
N ILE A 81 -18.41 -33.51 17.72
CA ILE A 81 -18.13 -32.17 17.20
C ILE A 81 -17.51 -32.28 15.81
N ALA A 82 -16.70 -33.30 15.53
CA ALA A 82 -16.21 -33.56 14.17
C ALA A 82 -17.36 -33.83 13.17
N LYS A 83 -18.42 -34.53 13.58
CA LYS A 83 -19.61 -34.77 12.72
C LYS A 83 -20.53 -33.55 12.62
N GLN A 84 -20.57 -32.67 13.62
CA GLN A 84 -21.30 -31.40 13.57
C GLN A 84 -20.56 -30.32 12.77
N LEU A 85 -19.24 -30.21 12.91
CA LEU A 85 -18.38 -29.26 12.18
C LEU A 85 -18.22 -29.63 10.69
N ILE A 86 -18.25 -30.92 10.33
CA ILE A 86 -18.24 -31.36 8.92
C ILE A 86 -19.59 -31.10 8.23
N LYS A 87 -20.68 -30.90 9.00
CA LYS A 87 -22.03 -30.73 8.43
C LYS A 87 -22.37 -29.29 8.07
N GLU A 88 -21.72 -28.28 8.66
CA GLU A 88 -22.16 -26.89 8.51
C GLU A 88 -21.40 -26.04 7.49
N GLU A 89 -20.29 -26.49 6.91
CA GLU A 89 -19.75 -25.80 5.73
C GLU A 89 -18.84 -26.73 4.94
N LYS A 90 -19.43 -27.51 4.03
CA LYS A 90 -18.74 -27.77 2.76
C LYS A 90 -18.94 -26.50 1.93
N PRO A 91 -17.98 -25.54 1.88
CA PRO A 91 -18.01 -24.58 0.80
C PRO A 91 -18.02 -25.41 -0.49
N LYS A 92 -18.95 -25.10 -1.40
CA LYS A 92 -18.87 -25.58 -2.78
C LYS A 92 -17.59 -25.00 -3.39
N VAL A 93 -16.45 -25.64 -3.11
CA VAL A 93 -15.24 -25.47 -3.87
C VAL A 93 -15.60 -26.01 -5.24
N LYS A 94 -15.78 -25.11 -6.21
CA LYS A 94 -15.79 -25.50 -7.62
C LYS A 94 -14.45 -26.19 -7.86
N GLU A 95 -14.47 -27.51 -8.01
CA GLU A 95 -13.33 -28.32 -8.38
C GLU A 95 -12.89 -27.94 -9.79
N LYS A 96 -11.99 -26.96 -9.84
CA LYS A 96 -10.81 -26.92 -10.69
C LYS A 96 -9.99 -25.71 -10.24
N PRO A 97 -8.78 -25.87 -9.70
CA PRO A 97 -7.79 -24.81 -9.79
C PRO A 97 -7.63 -24.57 -11.30
N GLU A 98 -8.05 -23.40 -11.77
CA GLU A 98 -7.67 -22.96 -13.10
C GLU A 98 -6.15 -22.81 -13.04
N GLU A 99 -5.43 -23.77 -13.63
CA GLU A 99 -3.99 -23.67 -13.86
C GLU A 99 -3.75 -22.43 -14.72
N LEU A 100 -3.45 -21.31 -14.05
CA LEU A 100 -2.88 -20.15 -14.73
C LEU A 100 -1.54 -20.61 -15.29
N PRO A 101 -1.35 -20.60 -16.62
CA PRO A 101 -0.08 -21.00 -17.20
C PRO A 101 0.99 -20.01 -16.72
N LEU A 102 1.84 -20.46 -15.80
CA LEU A 102 3.04 -19.76 -15.39
C LEU A 102 3.98 -19.72 -16.61
N LYS A 103 3.89 -18.65 -17.39
CA LYS A 103 4.91 -18.36 -18.39
C LYS A 103 6.20 -17.95 -17.67
N PRO A 104 7.36 -18.48 -18.06
CA PRO A 104 8.64 -18.07 -17.49
C PRO A 104 8.79 -16.55 -17.59
N ILE A 105 9.11 -15.91 -16.47
CA ILE A 105 9.47 -14.50 -16.44
C ILE A 105 10.87 -14.41 -17.06
N GLU A 106 10.95 -13.96 -18.32
CA GLU A 106 12.22 -13.59 -18.94
C GLU A 106 12.91 -12.53 -18.08
N SER A 107 14.21 -12.68 -17.84
CA SER A 107 15.05 -11.81 -17.01
C SER A 107 14.88 -10.34 -17.40
N ILE A 108 14.31 -9.54 -16.50
CA ILE A 108 13.90 -8.15 -16.78
C ILE A 108 14.99 -7.18 -16.33
N ASN A 109 15.94 -6.88 -17.22
CA ASN A 109 16.81 -5.71 -17.11
C ASN A 109 16.22 -4.54 -17.92
N ASN A 110 15.40 -3.69 -17.29
CA ASN A 110 15.26 -2.27 -17.65
C ASN A 110 14.28 -1.51 -16.72
N THR A 111 14.71 -0.35 -16.22
CA THR A 111 13.96 0.62 -15.39
C THR A 111 12.71 1.24 -16.05
N LYS A 112 12.37 0.83 -17.29
CA LYS A 112 11.14 1.21 -18.01
C LYS A 112 9.99 0.20 -17.84
N ILE A 113 10.21 -0.91 -17.16
CA ILE A 113 9.28 -2.04 -17.20
C ILE A 113 8.32 -1.95 -16.01
N SER A 114 7.04 -1.74 -16.32
CA SER A 114 5.94 -1.76 -15.34
C SER A 114 5.69 -3.19 -14.88
N PRO A 115 5.38 -3.43 -13.59
CA PRO A 115 4.93 -4.72 -13.14
C PRO A 115 3.62 -5.10 -13.86
N PRO A 116 3.43 -6.37 -14.24
CA PRO A 116 2.15 -6.88 -14.70
C PRO A 116 1.08 -6.71 -13.61
N HIS A 117 -0.15 -6.40 -14.01
CA HIS A 117 -1.26 -6.27 -13.06
C HIS A 117 -1.49 -7.55 -12.25
N GLU A 118 -1.42 -8.70 -12.91
CA GLU A 118 -1.61 -10.03 -12.30
C GLU A 118 -0.55 -10.33 -11.25
N TYR A 119 0.71 -9.95 -11.51
CA TYR A 119 1.82 -10.10 -10.56
C TYR A 119 1.52 -9.33 -9.26
N GLU A 120 1.17 -8.05 -9.37
CA GLU A 120 0.87 -7.19 -8.23
C GLU A 120 -0.37 -7.63 -7.45
N SER A 121 -1.41 -8.06 -8.19
CA SER A 121 -2.62 -8.62 -7.60
C SER A 121 -2.31 -9.90 -6.81
N MET A 122 -1.53 -10.81 -7.40
CA MET A 122 -1.16 -12.07 -6.78
C MET A 122 -0.30 -11.86 -5.54
N ARG A 123 0.73 -11.00 -5.61
CA ARG A 123 1.60 -10.68 -4.48
C ARG A 123 0.81 -10.20 -3.27
N ARG A 124 -0.10 -9.24 -3.47
CA ARG A 124 -0.96 -8.72 -2.39
C ARG A 124 -1.98 -9.75 -1.90
N ARG A 125 -2.52 -10.56 -2.80
CA ARG A 125 -3.44 -11.65 -2.44
C ARG A 125 -2.76 -12.68 -1.55
N ILE A 126 -1.52 -13.07 -1.85
CA ILE A 126 -0.74 -14.01 -1.02
C ILE A 126 -0.51 -13.41 0.38
N PHE A 127 -0.10 -12.15 0.47
CA PHE A 127 0.08 -11.46 1.75
C PHE A 127 -1.21 -11.46 2.59
N ASN A 128 -2.34 -11.12 1.98
CA ASN A 128 -3.64 -11.13 2.66
C ASN A 128 -4.09 -12.55 3.03
N ASN A 129 -3.82 -13.56 2.18
CA ASN A 129 -4.17 -14.94 2.47
C ASN A 129 -3.39 -15.49 3.67
N VAL A 130 -2.11 -15.17 3.81
CA VAL A 130 -1.30 -15.53 5.01
C VAL A 130 -1.91 -14.92 6.27
N LYS A 131 -2.25 -13.63 6.22
CA LYS A 131 -2.91 -12.91 7.33
C LYS A 131 -4.27 -13.55 7.69
N SER A 132 -5.10 -13.82 6.69
CA SER A 132 -6.42 -14.42 6.88
C SER A 132 -6.35 -15.85 7.43
N LEU A 133 -5.38 -16.65 6.95
CA LEU A 133 -5.13 -17.99 7.47
C LEU A 133 -4.79 -17.93 8.97
N TRP A 134 -3.93 -16.99 9.37
CA TRP A 134 -3.60 -16.80 10.78
C TRP A 134 -4.80 -16.37 11.62
N TYR A 135 -5.64 -15.45 11.13
CA TYR A 135 -6.87 -15.10 11.85
C TYR A 135 -7.80 -16.29 12.04
N LEU A 136 -7.98 -17.11 11.02
CA LEU A 136 -8.82 -18.31 11.09
C LEU A 136 -8.24 -19.33 12.08
N VAL A 137 -6.98 -19.74 11.89
CA VAL A 137 -6.32 -20.76 12.71
C VAL A 137 -6.18 -20.27 14.15
N GLY A 138 -5.66 -19.05 14.34
CA GLY A 138 -5.48 -18.44 15.64
C GLY A 138 -6.79 -18.30 16.40
N SER A 139 -7.89 -17.87 15.76
CA SER A 139 -9.20 -17.77 16.41
C SER A 139 -9.72 -19.15 16.86
N ARG A 140 -9.69 -20.16 15.98
CA ARG A 140 -10.21 -21.50 16.27
C ARG A 140 -9.40 -22.22 17.34
N VAL A 141 -8.07 -22.17 17.26
CA VAL A 141 -7.19 -22.80 18.26
C VAL A 141 -7.29 -22.10 19.61
N ASN A 142 -7.46 -20.76 19.64
CA ASN A 142 -7.68 -20.04 20.90
C ASN A 142 -9.01 -20.42 21.58
N LEU A 143 -10.07 -20.71 20.83
CA LEU A 143 -11.32 -21.22 21.39
C LEU A 143 -11.11 -22.59 22.04
N LEU A 144 -10.47 -23.53 21.33
CA LEU A 144 -10.12 -24.85 21.86
C LEU A 144 -9.24 -24.76 23.12
N ARG A 145 -8.24 -23.88 23.10
CA ARG A 145 -7.35 -23.61 24.25
C ARG A 145 -8.15 -23.14 25.47
N LYS A 146 -9.14 -22.26 25.31
CA LYS A 146 -9.99 -21.79 26.42
C LYS A 146 -10.80 -22.93 27.02
N GLU A 147 -11.43 -23.77 26.19
CA GLU A 147 -12.22 -24.91 26.64
C GLU A 147 -11.37 -25.96 27.37
N LEU A 148 -10.15 -26.23 26.88
CA LEU A 148 -9.23 -27.20 27.47
C LEU A 148 -8.50 -26.68 28.71
N SER A 149 -8.48 -25.36 28.95
CA SER A 149 -7.66 -24.73 30.00
C SER A 149 -8.01 -25.18 31.42
N SER A 150 -9.29 -25.47 31.69
CA SER A 150 -9.76 -25.94 33.00
C SER A 150 -9.50 -27.44 33.21
N MET A 151 -9.51 -28.23 32.13
CA MET A 151 -9.43 -29.69 32.19
C MET A 151 -8.00 -30.22 32.02
N LEU A 152 -7.21 -29.64 31.11
CA LEU A 152 -5.89 -30.11 30.73
C LEU A 152 -4.89 -28.94 30.66
N PRO A 153 -4.49 -28.37 31.83
CA PRO A 153 -3.67 -27.15 31.87
C PRO A 153 -2.31 -27.32 31.19
N LYS A 154 -1.69 -28.51 31.27
CA LYS A 154 -0.42 -28.80 30.57
C LYS A 154 -0.57 -28.79 29.04
N LEU A 155 -1.68 -29.30 28.52
CA LEU A 155 -1.98 -29.28 27.08
C LEU A 155 -2.27 -27.86 26.60
N ALA A 156 -3.05 -27.09 27.37
CA ALA A 156 -3.31 -25.69 27.08
C ALA A 156 -2.01 -24.86 27.01
N ALA A 157 -1.06 -25.08 27.93
CA ALA A 157 0.26 -24.44 27.88
C ALA A 157 1.08 -24.83 26.64
N ARG A 158 0.99 -26.09 26.18
CA ARG A 158 1.65 -26.54 24.94
C ARG A 158 1.02 -25.90 23.70
N ILE A 159 -0.30 -25.74 23.69
CA ILE A 159 -1.03 -25.02 22.64
C ILE A 159 -0.58 -23.55 22.59
N ASP A 160 -0.44 -22.89 23.74
CA ASP A 160 0.05 -21.51 23.80
C ASP A 160 1.45 -21.34 23.21
N SER A 161 2.36 -22.25 23.57
CA SER A 161 3.71 -22.25 23.00
C SER A 161 3.68 -22.47 21.49
N THR A 162 2.80 -23.35 21.00
CA THR A 162 2.65 -23.65 19.57
C THR A 162 2.07 -22.47 18.81
N LEU A 163 1.04 -21.81 19.37
CA LEU A 163 0.45 -20.60 18.80
C LEU A 163 1.46 -19.46 18.70
N LYS A 164 2.28 -19.28 19.73
CA LYS A 164 3.33 -18.27 19.72
C LYS A 164 4.35 -18.53 18.59
N LEU A 165 4.79 -19.77 18.43
CA LEU A 165 5.68 -20.15 17.33
C LEU A 165 5.01 -19.92 15.96
N ALA A 166 3.76 -20.32 15.80
CA ALA A 166 3.01 -20.10 14.56
C ALA A 166 2.84 -18.60 14.24
N GLU A 167 2.65 -17.75 15.26
CA GLU A 167 2.61 -16.30 15.09
C GLU A 167 3.96 -15.76 14.61
N GLU A 168 5.08 -16.24 15.15
CA GLU A 168 6.43 -15.87 14.72
C GLU A 168 6.67 -16.25 13.25
N HIS A 169 6.25 -17.46 12.83
CA HIS A 169 6.32 -17.89 11.43
C HIS A 169 5.40 -17.06 10.52
N GLU A 170 4.20 -16.68 10.95
CA GLU A 170 3.33 -15.78 10.18
C GLU A 170 4.00 -14.44 9.91
N ARG A 171 4.62 -13.86 10.95
CA ARG A 171 5.33 -12.59 10.86
C ARG A 171 6.52 -12.70 9.91
N TYR A 172 7.27 -13.81 9.98
CA TYR A 172 8.38 -14.09 9.08
C TYR A 172 7.93 -14.16 7.62
N LEU A 173 6.88 -14.94 7.31
CA LEU A 173 6.35 -15.07 5.94
C LEU A 173 5.86 -13.73 5.38
N LYS A 174 5.19 -12.92 6.20
CA LYS A 174 4.78 -11.57 5.77
C LYS A 174 5.96 -10.64 5.53
N ASN A 175 7.02 -10.75 6.34
CA ASN A 175 8.24 -10.00 6.12
C ASN A 175 8.90 -10.41 4.79
N GLU A 176 9.03 -11.70 4.50
CA GLU A 176 9.56 -12.18 3.21
C GLU A 176 8.73 -11.68 2.03
N LEU A 177 7.40 -11.69 2.12
CA LEU A 177 6.52 -11.15 1.07
C LEU A 177 6.66 -9.63 0.91
N SER A 178 6.98 -8.91 1.99
CA SER A 178 7.28 -7.48 1.94
C SER A 178 8.62 -7.22 1.24
N VAL A 179 9.68 -7.92 1.67
CA VAL A 179 11.02 -7.85 1.08
C VAL A 179 11.01 -8.25 -0.39
N MET A 180 10.21 -9.25 -0.76
CA MET A 180 10.01 -9.63 -2.16
C MET A 180 9.51 -8.44 -3.00
N GLY A 181 8.60 -7.64 -2.45
CA GLY A 181 8.16 -6.39 -3.07
C GLY A 181 9.19 -5.25 -3.02
N GLU A 182 10.37 -5.43 -2.45
CA GLU A 182 11.46 -4.45 -2.50
C GLU A 182 12.54 -4.88 -3.50
N VAL A 183 12.78 -6.19 -3.62
CA VAL A 183 13.85 -6.78 -4.45
C VAL A 183 13.36 -7.32 -5.80
N ASP A 184 12.06 -7.29 -6.10
CA ASP A 184 11.46 -7.73 -7.38
C ASP A 184 11.81 -6.86 -8.61
N GLY A 185 12.62 -5.81 -8.44
CA GLY A 185 13.01 -4.88 -9.51
C GLY A 185 11.96 -3.81 -9.85
N PHE A 186 10.77 -3.83 -9.24
CA PHE A 186 9.69 -2.88 -9.53
C PHE A 186 9.52 -1.79 -8.45
N SER A 187 10.34 -1.79 -7.40
CA SER A 187 10.18 -0.87 -6.26
C SER A 187 10.27 0.60 -6.68
N ALA A 188 11.34 0.96 -7.40
CA ALA A 188 11.53 2.31 -7.93
C ALA A 188 10.42 2.70 -8.93
N TRP A 189 9.88 1.73 -9.69
CA TRP A 189 8.74 1.99 -10.58
C TRP A 189 7.48 2.33 -9.78
N ARG A 190 7.17 1.56 -8.73
CA ARG A 190 5.99 1.79 -7.87
C ARG A 190 6.03 3.17 -7.21
N GLU A 191 7.18 3.55 -6.67
CA GLU A 191 7.38 4.88 -6.06
C GLU A 191 7.19 6.01 -7.08
N ASN A 192 7.88 5.92 -8.21
CA ASN A 192 7.81 6.92 -9.26
C ASN A 192 6.39 7.05 -9.85
N GLU A 193 5.69 5.94 -10.04
CA GLU A 193 4.32 5.93 -10.53
C GLU A 193 3.36 6.54 -9.49
N ALA A 194 3.52 6.22 -8.21
CA ALA A 194 2.73 6.84 -7.13
C ALA A 194 2.91 8.37 -7.09
N ILE A 195 4.14 8.86 -7.25
CA ILE A 195 4.44 10.30 -7.35
C ILE A 195 3.76 10.91 -8.58
N LYS A 196 3.95 10.31 -9.77
CA LYS A 196 3.37 10.81 -11.02
C LYS A 196 1.85 10.90 -11.00
N LEU A 197 1.16 9.89 -10.44
CA LEU A 197 -0.30 9.94 -10.29
C LEU A 197 -0.72 10.98 -9.26
N SER A 198 0.01 11.11 -8.15
CA SER A 198 -0.27 12.15 -7.16
C SER A 198 -0.17 13.53 -7.82
N ASP A 199 0.91 13.82 -8.53
CA ASP A 199 1.11 15.09 -9.24
C ASP A 199 0.05 15.36 -10.29
N LEU A 200 -0.36 14.34 -11.06
CA LEU A 200 -1.45 14.45 -12.01
C LEU A 200 -2.74 14.92 -11.32
N ILE A 201 -3.12 14.27 -10.21
CA ILE A 201 -4.36 14.59 -9.50
C ILE A 201 -4.27 15.96 -8.84
N GLN A 202 -3.16 16.29 -8.19
CA GLN A 202 -2.97 17.63 -7.60
C GLN A 202 -3.06 18.73 -8.67
N ARG A 203 -2.54 18.50 -9.89
CA ARG A 203 -2.71 19.43 -11.02
C ARG A 203 -4.17 19.54 -11.47
N ARG A 204 -4.90 18.42 -11.59
CA ARG A 204 -6.32 18.44 -11.96
C ARG A 204 -7.17 19.20 -10.93
N LEU A 205 -6.95 18.96 -9.64
CA LEU A 205 -7.63 19.67 -8.55
C LEU A 205 -7.30 21.16 -8.56
N LYS A 206 -6.02 21.52 -8.74
CA LYS A 206 -5.60 22.92 -8.87
C LYS A 206 -6.25 23.59 -10.08
N PHE A 207 -6.32 22.92 -11.22
CA PHE A 207 -6.99 23.45 -12.41
C PHE A 207 -8.48 23.69 -12.16
N LEU A 208 -9.19 22.69 -11.62
CA LEU A 208 -10.61 22.78 -11.27
C LEU A 208 -10.90 23.94 -10.30
N GLN A 209 -10.06 24.08 -9.28
CA GLN A 209 -10.27 25.07 -8.23
C GLN A 209 -9.88 26.48 -8.64
N ASN A 210 -9.10 26.67 -9.72
CA ASN A 210 -8.60 27.98 -10.13
C ASN A 210 -9.09 28.36 -11.54
N PRO A 211 -10.40 28.58 -11.72
CA PRO A 211 -10.96 28.93 -13.02
C PRO A 211 -10.40 30.28 -13.50
N PRO A 212 -10.21 30.49 -14.81
CA PRO A 212 -9.75 31.79 -15.33
C PRO A 212 -10.68 32.97 -15.00
N ARG A 213 -11.98 32.68 -14.84
CA ARG A 213 -13.03 33.65 -14.51
C ARG A 213 -13.96 33.09 -13.43
N CYS A 214 -13.77 33.54 -12.19
CA CYS A 214 -14.57 33.06 -11.05
C CYS A 214 -16.06 33.41 -11.16
N ASP A 215 -16.40 34.54 -11.78
CA ASP A 215 -17.78 34.99 -12.00
C ASP A 215 -18.57 34.06 -12.94
N LYS A 216 -17.88 33.35 -13.83
CA LYS A 216 -18.49 32.42 -14.81
C LYS A 216 -18.21 30.95 -14.54
N ALA A 217 -17.42 30.65 -13.51
CA ALA A 217 -17.15 29.29 -13.10
C ALA A 217 -18.46 28.62 -12.64
N LYS A 218 -18.54 27.30 -12.83
CA LYS A 218 -19.52 26.50 -12.12
C LYS A 218 -19.07 26.36 -10.67
N LYS A 219 -19.94 26.60 -9.71
CA LYS A 219 -19.60 26.61 -8.28
C LYS A 219 -20.43 25.62 -7.49
N LEU A 220 -19.78 24.86 -6.63
CA LEU A 220 -20.45 24.00 -5.66
C LEU A 220 -20.11 24.52 -4.27
N VAL A 221 -21.11 24.91 -3.49
CA VAL A 221 -20.92 25.42 -2.13
C VAL A 221 -21.07 24.27 -1.14
N CYS A 222 -20.12 24.16 -0.23
CA CYS A 222 -20.09 23.19 0.86
C CYS A 222 -19.94 23.92 2.20
N SER A 223 -20.82 23.63 3.15
CA SER A 223 -20.72 24.20 4.50
C SER A 223 -19.93 23.27 5.43
N LEU A 224 -18.90 23.79 6.09
CA LEU A 224 -18.05 22.98 6.98
C LEU A 224 -18.73 22.65 8.33
N ASN A 225 -19.75 23.41 8.72
CA ASN A 225 -20.35 23.41 10.05
C ASN A 225 -21.34 22.26 10.30
N LYS A 226 -21.03 21.06 9.81
CA LYS A 226 -21.74 19.85 10.20
C LYS A 226 -21.54 19.62 11.70
N LYS A 227 -22.62 19.34 12.43
CA LYS A 227 -22.61 19.10 13.89
C LYS A 227 -22.00 17.73 14.24
N CYS A 228 -20.68 17.61 14.13
CA CYS A 228 -19.89 16.44 14.50
C CYS A 228 -18.42 16.83 14.74
N GLY A 229 -17.57 15.86 15.13
CA GLY A 229 -16.15 16.12 15.38
C GLY A 229 -15.33 16.46 14.14
N TYR A 230 -14.10 16.94 14.33
CA TYR A 230 -13.16 17.39 13.28
C TYR A 230 -13.02 16.37 12.15
N GLY A 231 -12.72 15.11 12.46
CA GLY A 231 -12.56 14.07 11.44
C GLY A 231 -13.81 13.87 10.57
N CYS A 232 -15.01 13.98 11.16
CA CYS A 232 -16.27 13.90 10.42
C CYS A 232 -16.47 15.12 9.50
N GLN A 233 -16.10 16.32 9.94
CA GLN A 233 -16.16 17.54 9.12
C GLN A 233 -15.14 17.50 7.97
N ILE A 234 -13.92 17.00 8.21
CA ILE A 234 -12.92 16.81 7.14
C ILE A 234 -13.39 15.78 6.12
N HIS A 235 -13.99 14.67 6.55
CA HIS A 235 -14.61 13.71 5.62
C HIS A 235 -15.78 14.32 4.86
N HIS A 236 -16.58 15.19 5.48
CA HIS A 236 -17.61 15.94 4.78
C HIS A 236 -17.01 16.84 3.69
N LEU A 237 -15.93 17.57 3.98
CA LEU A 237 -15.26 18.40 2.98
C LEU A 237 -14.66 17.57 1.84
N ALA A 238 -14.06 16.42 2.14
CA ALA A 238 -13.57 15.48 1.13
C ALA A 238 -14.69 14.96 0.22
N TYR A 239 -15.84 14.62 0.80
CA TYR A 239 -17.06 14.28 0.05
C TYR A 239 -17.48 15.41 -0.91
N CYS A 240 -17.53 16.66 -0.42
CA CYS A 240 -17.86 17.81 -1.25
C CYS A 240 -16.89 17.98 -2.42
N MET A 241 -15.58 17.83 -2.16
CA MET A 241 -14.54 17.96 -3.17
C MET A 241 -14.61 16.86 -4.23
N ILE A 242 -14.95 15.62 -3.84
CA ILE A 242 -15.14 14.51 -4.77
C ILE A 242 -16.32 14.78 -5.71
N ILE A 243 -17.45 15.27 -5.18
CA ILE A 243 -18.59 15.63 -6.02
C ILE A 243 -18.24 16.81 -6.93
N ALA A 244 -17.62 17.86 -6.40
CA ALA A 244 -17.18 19.02 -7.17
C ALA A 244 -16.24 18.62 -8.32
N TYR A 245 -15.32 17.68 -8.06
CA TYR A 245 -14.45 17.10 -9.09
C TYR A 245 -15.23 16.34 -10.16
N GLY A 246 -16.16 15.47 -9.76
CA GLY A 246 -16.97 14.67 -10.69
C GLY A 246 -17.94 15.51 -11.52
N THR A 247 -18.38 16.67 -11.03
CA THR A 247 -19.30 17.58 -11.73
C THR A 247 -18.61 18.77 -12.39
N GLU A 248 -17.29 18.86 -12.32
CA GLU A 248 -16.50 19.97 -12.87
C GLU A 248 -16.90 21.35 -12.28
N HIS A 249 -17.22 21.39 -10.98
CA HIS A 249 -17.49 22.62 -10.26
C HIS A 249 -16.28 23.03 -9.41
N THR A 250 -15.98 24.31 -9.37
CA THR A 250 -15.09 24.89 -8.36
C THR A 250 -15.78 24.82 -7.00
N LEU A 251 -15.16 24.14 -6.04
CA LEU A 251 -15.64 24.03 -4.67
C LEU A 251 -15.42 25.36 -3.93
N ILE A 252 -16.51 25.91 -3.40
CA ILE A 252 -16.53 27.06 -2.50
C ILE A 252 -16.82 26.55 -1.09
N LEU A 253 -15.90 26.81 -0.15
CA LEU A 253 -16.04 26.40 1.24
C LEU A 253 -16.65 27.53 2.07
N ASP A 254 -17.76 27.24 2.74
CA ASP A 254 -18.29 28.10 3.80
C ASP A 254 -17.85 27.58 5.16
N SER A 255 -16.80 28.18 5.71
CA SER A 255 -16.21 27.84 7.01
C SER A 255 -16.36 28.95 8.05
N LYS A 256 -17.23 29.95 7.83
CA LYS A 256 -17.47 30.98 8.85
C LYS A 256 -18.05 30.36 10.10
N GLU A 257 -17.66 30.86 11.28
CA GLU A 257 -18.12 30.35 12.58
C GLU A 257 -17.79 28.86 12.83
N TRP A 258 -16.69 28.38 12.24
CA TRP A 258 -16.25 27.02 12.45
C TRP A 258 -15.93 26.75 13.94
N ILE A 259 -16.52 25.68 14.48
CA ILE A 259 -16.45 25.36 15.92
C ILE A 259 -15.03 25.16 16.45
N TYR A 260 -14.09 24.77 15.57
CA TYR A 260 -12.69 24.55 15.93
C TYR A 260 -11.84 25.81 15.82
N HIS A 261 -12.24 26.76 14.97
CA HIS A 261 -11.55 28.04 14.81
C HIS A 261 -12.49 29.10 14.22
N LYS A 262 -12.86 30.12 15.01
CA LYS A 262 -13.87 31.12 14.62
C LYS A 262 -13.51 31.89 13.34
N GLY A 263 -12.21 32.09 13.08
CA GLY A 263 -11.72 32.74 11.85
C GLY A 263 -11.85 31.88 10.59
N GLY A 264 -12.24 30.60 10.71
CA GLY A 264 -12.52 29.72 9.59
C GLY A 264 -11.34 28.83 9.18
N TRP A 265 -11.45 28.25 7.99
CA TRP A 265 -10.52 27.25 7.46
C TRP A 265 -9.12 27.83 7.23
N GLU A 266 -9.08 29.05 6.71
CA GLU A 266 -7.88 29.73 6.25
C GLU A 266 -6.90 30.11 7.36
N GLU A 267 -7.31 29.99 8.62
CA GLU A 267 -6.47 30.23 9.80
C GLU A 267 -5.51 29.05 10.08
N VAL A 268 -5.81 27.87 9.53
CA VAL A 268 -5.03 26.64 9.74
C VAL A 268 -4.53 26.05 8.42
N PHE A 269 -5.34 26.14 7.37
CA PHE A 269 -5.05 25.57 6.06
C PHE A 269 -5.08 26.63 4.97
N GLN A 270 -4.47 26.35 3.83
CA GLN A 270 -4.54 27.22 2.65
C GLN A 270 -5.99 27.29 2.14
N PRO A 271 -6.39 28.42 1.51
CA PRO A 271 -7.67 28.49 0.82
C PRO A 271 -7.72 27.44 -0.30
N LEU A 272 -8.92 26.91 -0.57
CA LEU A 272 -9.08 25.84 -1.56
C LEU A 272 -8.82 26.31 -3.01
N SER A 273 -8.83 27.62 -3.23
CA SER A 273 -8.59 28.29 -4.50
C SER A 273 -7.77 29.56 -4.27
N ASN A 274 -6.90 29.92 -5.20
CA ASN A 274 -6.14 31.16 -5.16
C ASN A 274 -6.90 32.34 -5.75
N ASN A 275 -7.91 32.10 -6.60
CA ASN A 275 -8.59 33.14 -7.37
C ASN A 275 -10.12 33.05 -7.37
N CYS A 276 -10.70 32.03 -6.73
CA CYS A 276 -12.13 31.81 -6.68
C CYS A 276 -12.58 31.20 -5.35
N THR A 277 -12.64 32.03 -4.31
CA THR A 277 -13.06 31.66 -2.96
C THR A 277 -14.46 32.14 -2.61
N ASP A 278 -15.01 33.07 -3.39
CA ASP A 278 -16.26 33.72 -3.07
C ASP A 278 -17.44 33.11 -3.83
N LYS A 279 -18.56 32.90 -3.11
CA LYS A 279 -19.80 32.42 -3.71
C LYS A 279 -20.36 33.44 -4.72
N GLY A 280 -20.15 34.73 -4.46
CA GLY A 280 -20.73 35.83 -5.24
C GLY A 280 -22.25 35.96 -5.04
N ALA A 281 -22.88 36.87 -5.79
CA ALA A 281 -24.31 37.18 -5.67
C ALA A 281 -25.23 36.26 -6.51
N ALA A 282 -24.72 35.11 -6.98
CA ALA A 282 -25.49 34.22 -7.83
C ALA A 282 -26.59 33.48 -7.06
N ASN A 283 -27.67 33.14 -7.74
CA ASN A 283 -28.67 32.21 -7.22
C ASN A 283 -28.10 30.79 -7.22
N PHE A 284 -28.33 30.05 -6.13
CA PHE A 284 -27.88 28.67 -6.00
C PHE A 284 -29.08 27.72 -5.96
N THR A 285 -28.95 26.61 -6.68
CA THR A 285 -29.92 25.52 -6.67
C THR A 285 -29.47 24.45 -5.66
N LEU A 286 -30.39 23.90 -4.87
CA LEU A 286 -30.08 22.76 -4.00
C LEU A 286 -29.80 21.51 -4.86
N TRP A 287 -28.77 20.73 -4.51
CA TRP A 287 -28.51 19.44 -5.13
C TRP A 287 -29.77 18.55 -5.20
N PRO A 288 -30.01 17.81 -6.30
CA PRO A 288 -29.13 17.60 -7.47
C PRO A 288 -29.24 18.66 -8.58
N GLY A 289 -30.04 19.71 -8.37
CA GLY A 289 -30.37 20.65 -9.45
C GLY A 289 -31.29 20.05 -10.52
N ILE A 290 -31.36 20.71 -11.67
CA ILE A 290 -32.10 20.32 -12.87
C ILE A 290 -31.08 19.75 -13.88
N ASP A 291 -31.19 18.45 -14.15
CA ASP A 291 -30.41 17.70 -15.15
C ASP A 291 -28.88 17.85 -15.07
N GLY A 292 -28.32 18.21 -13.91
CA GLY A 292 -26.87 18.36 -13.70
C GLY A 292 -26.24 19.51 -14.50
N LYS A 293 -27.04 20.46 -15.00
CA LYS A 293 -26.59 21.60 -15.81
C LYS A 293 -26.46 22.90 -15.02
N ASP A 294 -26.94 22.94 -13.78
CA ASP A 294 -26.87 24.15 -12.96
C ASP A 294 -25.44 24.65 -12.82
N GLN A 295 -25.30 25.97 -12.94
CA GLN A 295 -24.01 26.62 -12.77
C GLN A 295 -23.60 26.69 -11.29
N ASN A 296 -24.56 26.84 -10.37
CA ASN A 296 -24.31 27.11 -8.96
C ASN A 296 -25.14 26.19 -8.08
N LEU A 297 -24.47 25.31 -7.33
CA LEU A 297 -25.11 24.27 -6.53
C LEU A 297 -24.81 24.44 -5.03
N LEU A 298 -25.82 24.22 -4.19
CA LEU A 298 -25.65 23.98 -2.75
C LEU A 298 -25.66 22.48 -2.50
N LEU A 299 -24.57 21.95 -1.96
CA LEU A 299 -24.48 20.54 -1.62
C LEU A 299 -24.85 20.30 -0.15
N PRO A 300 -25.87 19.48 0.15
CA PRO A 300 -26.22 19.17 1.52
C PRO A 300 -25.20 18.20 2.15
N PHE A 301 -25.29 18.06 3.48
CA PHE A 301 -24.62 16.96 4.17
C PHE A 301 -25.06 15.62 3.56
N VAL A 302 -24.12 14.66 3.53
CA VAL A 302 -24.32 13.35 2.91
C VAL A 302 -25.56 12.61 3.46
N ASP A 303 -25.92 12.84 4.72
CA ASP A 303 -27.07 12.23 5.41
C ASP A 303 -28.42 12.70 4.83
N TYR A 304 -28.44 13.84 4.14
CA TYR A 304 -29.64 14.45 3.53
C TYR A 304 -29.62 14.38 2.00
N LEU A 305 -28.71 13.60 1.42
CA LEU A 305 -28.52 13.51 -0.02
C LEU A 305 -29.59 12.62 -0.67
N LYS A 306 -30.59 13.24 -1.31
CA LYS A 306 -31.74 12.53 -1.92
C LYS A 306 -31.41 11.77 -3.22
N SER A 307 -30.34 12.17 -3.91
CA SER A 307 -29.90 11.56 -5.18
C SER A 307 -28.38 11.44 -5.18
N PRO A 308 -27.83 10.34 -4.64
CA PRO A 308 -26.39 10.16 -4.54
C PRO A 308 -25.76 10.04 -5.94
N PRO A 309 -24.73 10.85 -6.26
CA PRO A 309 -24.03 10.74 -7.54
C PRO A 309 -23.12 9.50 -7.58
N PRO A 310 -22.69 9.05 -8.78
CA PRO A 310 -21.81 7.88 -8.94
C PRO A 310 -20.37 8.11 -8.47
N TYR A 311 -20.03 9.34 -8.06
CA TYR A 311 -18.66 9.72 -7.66
C TYR A 311 -18.32 9.35 -6.21
N LEU A 312 -19.29 8.90 -5.43
CA LEU A 312 -19.09 8.62 -4.01
C LEU A 312 -18.16 7.42 -3.78
N PRO A 313 -17.34 7.44 -2.71
CA PRO A 313 -16.61 6.26 -2.28
C PRO A 313 -17.53 5.04 -2.17
N LEU A 314 -17.10 3.84 -2.57
CA LEU A 314 -15.73 3.43 -2.90
C LEU A 314 -15.31 3.65 -4.36
N ALA A 315 -16.04 4.47 -5.14
CA ALA A 315 -15.69 4.76 -6.53
C ALA A 315 -14.33 5.49 -6.66
N VAL A 316 -13.67 5.25 -7.80
CA VAL A 316 -12.39 5.85 -8.20
C VAL A 316 -12.51 6.26 -9.66
N PRO A 317 -11.89 7.37 -10.10
CA PRO A 317 -11.88 7.72 -11.52
C PRO A 317 -11.34 6.57 -12.39
N GLU A 318 -12.14 6.18 -13.39
CA GLU A 318 -11.89 5.00 -14.23
C GLU A 318 -10.51 5.05 -14.91
N ASP A 319 -10.10 6.24 -15.37
CA ASP A 319 -8.83 6.47 -16.05
C ASP A 319 -7.60 6.18 -15.18
N LEU A 320 -7.75 6.15 -13.85
CA LEU A 320 -6.67 5.89 -12.92
C LEU A 320 -6.55 4.41 -12.54
N VAL A 321 -7.63 3.64 -12.66
CA VAL A 321 -7.72 2.27 -12.14
C VAL A 321 -6.60 1.35 -12.68
N PRO A 322 -6.32 1.30 -13.99
CA PRO A 322 -5.28 0.40 -14.53
C PRO A 322 -3.87 0.71 -14.01
N ARG A 323 -3.64 1.96 -13.59
CA ARG A 323 -2.36 2.43 -13.04
C ARG A 323 -2.30 2.21 -11.53
N LEU A 324 -3.37 2.53 -10.80
CA LEU A 324 -3.46 2.38 -9.35
C LEU A 324 -3.29 0.94 -8.90
N LEU A 325 -3.92 -0.01 -9.61
CA LEU A 325 -3.83 -1.43 -9.27
C LEU A 325 -2.41 -2.00 -9.40
N LYS A 326 -1.48 -1.29 -10.04
CA LYS A 326 -0.08 -1.72 -10.16
C LYS A 326 0.80 -1.30 -8.99
N PHE A 327 0.33 -0.45 -8.08
CA PHE A 327 1.14 -0.04 -6.93
C PHE A 327 0.36 0.10 -5.61
N HIS A 328 -0.97 0.18 -5.63
CA HIS A 328 -1.79 0.38 -4.44
C HIS A 328 -2.80 -0.75 -4.23
N GLY A 329 -2.86 -1.30 -3.02
CA GLY A 329 -3.77 -2.40 -2.67
C GLY A 329 -5.24 -2.01 -2.51
N PHE A 330 -5.51 -0.74 -2.22
CA PHE A 330 -6.87 -0.19 -2.02
C PHE A 330 -7.03 1.12 -2.80
N PRO A 331 -7.33 1.10 -4.11
CA PRO A 331 -7.34 2.30 -4.95
C PRO A 331 -8.20 3.46 -4.41
N PHE A 332 -9.35 3.16 -3.80
CA PHE A 332 -10.24 4.19 -3.24
C PHE A 332 -9.63 4.95 -2.05
N ILE A 333 -8.83 4.27 -1.21
CA ILE A 333 -8.12 4.92 -0.10
C ILE A 333 -7.07 5.87 -0.65
N TRP A 334 -6.33 5.46 -1.68
CA TRP A 334 -5.36 6.34 -2.35
C TRP A 334 -6.05 7.57 -2.94
N TRP A 335 -7.20 7.38 -3.59
CA TRP A 335 -7.98 8.47 -4.19
C TRP A 335 -8.41 9.49 -3.13
N ILE A 336 -9.03 9.04 -2.04
CA ILE A 336 -9.41 9.91 -0.90
C ILE A 336 -8.16 10.59 -0.31
N GLY A 337 -7.03 9.88 -0.22
CA GLY A 337 -5.76 10.43 0.23
C GLY A 337 -5.28 11.61 -0.63
N GLN A 338 -5.49 11.58 -1.95
CA GLN A 338 -5.17 12.73 -2.82
C GLN A 338 -6.09 13.92 -2.59
N ILE A 339 -7.37 13.67 -2.34
CA ILE A 339 -8.33 14.73 -1.98
C ILE A 339 -7.91 15.40 -0.67
N LEU A 340 -7.62 14.60 0.36
CA LEU A 340 -7.16 15.10 1.66
C LEU A 340 -5.81 15.83 1.54
N LYS A 341 -4.89 15.34 0.72
CA LYS A 341 -3.61 16.02 0.43
C LYS A 341 -3.83 17.44 -0.12
N TYR A 342 -4.82 17.62 -1.01
CA TYR A 342 -5.14 18.94 -1.55
C TYR A 342 -5.82 19.84 -0.52
N LEU A 343 -6.78 19.30 0.24
CA LEU A 343 -7.54 20.08 1.22
C LEU A 343 -6.63 20.53 2.38
N LEU A 344 -5.88 19.62 2.97
CA LEU A 344 -5.14 19.83 4.22
C LEU A 344 -3.75 20.45 4.01
N GLN A 345 -3.60 21.32 3.02
CA GLN A 345 -2.37 22.09 2.82
C GLN A 345 -2.24 23.10 3.96
N PRO A 346 -1.23 23.00 4.85
CA PRO A 346 -1.14 23.86 6.02
C PRO A 346 -0.77 25.30 5.66
N GLN A 347 -1.20 26.25 6.50
CA GLN A 347 -0.61 27.58 6.52
C GLN A 347 0.84 27.54 6.97
N GLU A 348 1.62 28.57 6.65
CA GLU A 348 3.02 28.64 7.09
C GLU A 348 3.17 28.58 8.61
N THR A 349 2.27 29.23 9.35
CA THR A 349 2.21 29.22 10.81
C THR A 349 1.97 27.81 11.35
N THR A 350 0.98 27.11 10.79
CA THR A 350 0.66 25.72 11.14
C THR A 350 1.79 24.76 10.79
N GLN A 351 2.43 24.96 9.62
CA GLN A 351 3.56 24.15 9.19
C GLN A 351 4.77 24.32 10.13
N LYS A 352 5.05 25.55 10.58
CA LYS A 352 6.09 25.82 11.61
C LYS A 352 5.75 25.13 12.93
N LEU A 353 4.51 25.24 13.39
CA LEU A 353 4.05 24.59 14.62
C LEU A 353 4.25 23.06 14.56
N ILE A 354 3.89 22.42 13.44
CA ILE A 354 4.07 20.97 13.23
C ILE A 354 5.56 20.60 13.30
N GLN A 355 6.44 21.36 12.64
CA GLN A 355 7.88 21.10 12.64
C GLN A 355 8.51 21.28 14.02
N GLU A 356 8.14 22.34 14.72
CA GLU A 356 8.62 22.58 16.09
C GLU A 356 8.16 21.47 17.04
N ALA A 357 6.90 21.04 16.94
CA ALA A 357 6.38 19.92 17.73
C ALA A 357 7.12 18.61 17.40
N ALA A 358 7.33 18.30 16.11
CA ALA A 358 8.07 17.12 15.69
C ALA A 358 9.51 17.11 16.26
N ASN A 359 10.20 18.26 16.23
CA ASN A 359 11.54 18.41 16.79
C ASN A 359 11.54 18.25 18.32
N LYS A 360 10.63 18.91 19.02
CA LYS A 360 10.50 18.83 20.50
C LYS A 360 10.19 17.42 20.98
N LEU A 361 9.39 16.67 20.23
CA LEU A 361 9.04 15.27 20.53
C LEU A 361 10.14 14.28 20.10
N GLY A 362 11.18 14.74 19.39
CA GLY A 362 12.18 13.86 18.80
C GLY A 362 11.57 12.85 17.82
N PHE A 363 10.55 13.28 17.05
CA PHE A 363 9.77 12.43 16.16
C PHE A 363 10.63 11.84 15.04
N ARG A 364 11.09 10.60 15.23
CA ARG A 364 12.03 9.90 14.33
C ARG A 364 11.62 8.45 14.08
N LYS A 365 11.98 7.92 12.91
CA LYS A 365 11.72 6.53 12.53
C LYS A 365 12.73 5.56 13.20
N PRO A 366 12.38 4.28 13.38
CA PRO A 366 11.05 3.69 13.17
C PRO A 366 10.08 4.12 14.28
N ILE A 367 8.84 4.42 13.91
CA ILE A 367 7.77 4.83 14.83
C ILE A 367 6.45 4.20 14.40
N VAL A 368 5.64 3.78 15.37
CA VAL A 368 4.29 3.26 15.15
C VAL A 368 3.31 4.21 15.83
N GLY A 369 2.34 4.72 15.06
CA GLY A 369 1.26 5.53 15.61
C GLY A 369 0.23 4.67 16.31
N GLN A 370 -0.14 5.04 17.54
CA GLN A 370 -1.25 4.45 18.28
C GLN A 370 -2.27 5.55 18.58
N VAL A 371 -3.52 5.34 18.19
CA VAL A 371 -4.65 6.19 18.60
C VAL A 371 -5.37 5.41 19.69
N ILE A 372 -5.41 5.98 20.89
CA ILE A 372 -6.02 5.38 22.09
C ILE A 372 -7.48 5.81 22.17
#